data_AF-A0A0C2N8T9-F1
#
_entry.id   AF-A0A0C2N8T9-F1
#
_cell.length_a   1.000
_cell.length_b   1.000
_cell.length_c   1.000
_cell.angle_alpha   90.00
_cell.angle_beta   90.00
_cell.angle_gamma   90.00
#
_symmetry.space_group_name_H-M   'P 1'
#
loop_
_entity.id
_entity.type
_entity.pdbx_description
1 polymer ?
#
loop_
_entity_poly.entity_id
_entity_poly.type
_entity_poly.pdbx_seq_one_letter_code
_entity_poly.pdbx_strand_id
1 'polypeptide(L)'
;MVDQFTKWPEAVATRNQDAETTANIYMGNIVSRFGVRKMIFTDQGRQFESATFKRLCEALETEKARTSAYHPQSNGIAERCAKTLKERLKLHCQDDTGQWDHKHIYALMALRFARHC
;
A
#
# COMPACT_ATOMS: atom_id res chain seq x y z
N MET A 1 -0.68 -0.82 0.26
CA MET A 1 -1.24 -0.17 1.47
C MET A 1 -2.05 -1.20 2.23
N VAL A 2 -1.99 -1.20 3.56
CA VAL A 2 -2.73 -2.17 4.38
C VAL A 2 -3.34 -1.43 5.57
N ASP A 3 -4.62 -1.68 5.83
CA ASP A 3 -5.27 -1.19 7.03
C ASP A 3 -4.81 -2.01 8.25
N GLN A 4 -4.31 -1.34 9.28
CA GLN A 4 -3.70 -2.01 10.44
C GLN A 4 -4.70 -2.77 11.29
N PHE A 5 -5.97 -2.34 11.34
CA PHE A 5 -7.00 -2.97 12.17
C PHE A 5 -7.59 -4.19 11.45
N THR A 6 -8.21 -3.96 10.30
CA THR A 6 -8.90 -4.99 9.51
C THR A 6 -7.95 -5.91 8.75
N LYS A 7 -6.66 -5.55 8.65
CA LYS A 7 -5.66 -6.20 7.79
C LYS A 7 -6.00 -6.14 6.30
N TRP A 8 -6.94 -5.28 5.91
CA TRP A 8 -7.40 -5.14 4.53
C TRP A 8 -6.28 -4.61 3.60
N PRO A 9 -5.92 -5.34 2.54
CA PRO A 9 -4.89 -4.91 1.62
C PRO A 9 -5.44 -4.18 0.38
N GLU A 10 -4.73 -3.13 -0.01
CA GLU A 10 -4.89 -2.40 -1.26
C GLU A 10 -3.54 -2.35 -2.00
N ALA A 11 -3.53 -2.73 -3.27
CA ALA A 11 -2.38 -2.66 -4.14
C ALA A 11 -2.81 -2.09 -5.49
N VAL A 12 -1.97 -1.23 -6.06
CA VAL A 12 -2.21 -0.56 -7.34
C VAL A 12 -0.93 -0.69 -8.16
N ALA A 13 -1.04 -1.23 -9.37
CA ALA A 13 0.06 -1.26 -10.32
C ALA A 13 0.35 0.16 -10.83
N THR A 14 1.62 0.56 -10.82
CA THR A 14 2.06 1.88 -11.27
C THR A 14 3.38 1.76 -12.03
N ARG A 15 3.59 2.67 -12.99
CA ARG A 15 4.82 2.73 -13.81
C ARG A 15 5.99 3.41 -13.10
N ASN A 16 5.69 4.27 -12.13
CA ASN A 16 6.68 5.00 -11.37
C ASN A 16 6.24 5.14 -9.90
N GLN A 17 7.17 5.56 -9.05
CA GLN A 17 6.96 5.67 -7.61
C GLN A 17 7.19 7.12 -7.17
N ASP A 18 6.73 8.06 -7.98
CA ASP A 18 6.99 9.47 -7.81
C ASP A 18 6.02 10.03 -6.76
N ALA A 19 6.36 11.19 -6.20
CA ALA A 19 5.56 11.83 -5.16
C ALA A 19 4.10 12.09 -5.59
N GLU A 20 3.92 12.66 -6.78
CA GLU A 20 2.61 13.01 -7.33
C GLU A 20 1.78 11.77 -7.67
N THR A 21 2.39 10.77 -8.31
CA THR A 21 1.73 9.49 -8.58
C THR A 21 1.27 8.82 -7.30
N THR A 22 2.13 8.81 -6.27
CA THR A 22 1.81 8.22 -4.96
C THR A 22 0.68 8.96 -4.25
N ALA A 23 0.67 10.30 -4.31
CA ALA A 23 -0.39 11.14 -3.79
C ALA A 23 -1.74 10.86 -4.48
N ASN A 24 -1.74 10.81 -5.81
CA ASN A 24 -2.94 10.53 -6.61
C ASN A 24 -3.48 9.12 -6.35
N ILE A 25 -2.60 8.12 -6.24
CA ILE A 25 -2.99 6.75 -5.90
C ILE A 25 -3.62 6.72 -4.50
N TYR A 26 -3.03 7.39 -3.50
CA TYR A 26 -3.56 7.44 -2.15
C TYR A 26 -4.95 8.10 -2.11
N MET A 27 -5.10 9.27 -2.73
CA MET A 27 -6.38 9.98 -2.80
C MET A 27 -7.45 9.15 -3.52
N GLY A 28 -7.12 8.62 -4.70
CA GLY A 28 -8.06 7.93 -5.58
C GLY A 28 -8.44 6.51 -5.14
N ASN A 29 -7.64 5.85 -4.32
CA ASN A 29 -7.89 4.45 -3.91
C ASN A 29 -8.12 4.27 -2.41
N ILE A 30 -7.60 5.15 -1.56
CA ILE A 30 -7.80 5.07 -0.11
C ILE A 30 -8.82 6.09 0.34
N VAL A 31 -8.57 7.37 0.10
CA VAL A 31 -9.43 8.46 0.62
C VAL A 31 -10.82 8.40 0.00
N SER A 32 -10.91 8.24 -1.32
CA SER A 32 -12.19 8.16 -2.04
C SER A 32 -13.07 6.97 -1.62
N ARG A 33 -12.47 5.85 -1.20
CA ARG A 33 -13.17 4.58 -0.92
C ARG A 33 -13.45 4.35 0.56
N PHE A 34 -12.57 4.83 1.42
CA PHE A 34 -12.62 4.55 2.86
C PHE A 34 -12.59 5.81 3.74
N GLY A 35 -12.57 6.99 3.11
CA GLY A 35 -12.41 8.26 3.80
C GLY A 35 -10.97 8.55 4.24
N VAL A 36 -10.81 9.71 4.87
CA VAL A 36 -9.53 10.19 5.40
C VAL A 36 -9.08 9.33 6.57
N ARG A 37 -7.79 8.99 6.60
CA ARG A 37 -7.21 8.20 7.69
C ARG A 37 -6.58 9.14 8.72
N LYS A 38 -6.78 8.86 10.01
CA LYS A 38 -6.15 9.63 11.08
C LYS A 38 -4.62 9.61 11.01
N MET A 39 -4.06 8.46 10.64
CA MET A 39 -2.61 8.25 10.64
C MET A 39 -2.20 7.33 9.50
N ILE A 40 -1.03 7.61 8.90
CA ILE A 40 -0.37 6.78 7.91
C ILE A 40 1.04 6.47 8.37
N PHE A 41 1.39 5.19 8.35
CA PHE A 41 2.76 4.72 8.55
C PHE A 41 3.44 4.51 7.21
N THR A 42 4.55 5.19 6.98
CA THR A 42 5.37 5.02 5.77
C THR A 42 6.82 4.72 6.12
N ASP A 43 7.51 4.04 5.22
CA ASP A 43 8.97 4.03 5.21
C ASP A 43 9.53 5.43 4.86
N GLN A 44 10.85 5.54 4.81
CA GLN A 44 11.56 6.76 4.42
C GLN A 44 11.74 6.89 2.89
N GLY A 45 10.89 6.24 2.10
CA GLY A 45 10.88 6.38 0.65
C GLY A 45 10.70 7.83 0.22
N ARG A 46 11.44 8.25 -0.82
CA ARG A 46 11.49 9.65 -1.30
C ARG A 46 10.11 10.22 -1.61
N GLN A 47 9.21 9.40 -2.14
CA GLN A 47 7.83 9.78 -2.44
C GLN A 47 7.04 10.18 -1.20
N PHE A 48 7.21 9.48 -0.09
CA PHE A 48 6.53 9.75 1.18
C PHE A 48 7.20 10.87 1.99
N GLU A 49 8.47 11.17 1.70
CA GLU A 49 9.21 12.28 2.31
C GLU A 49 9.16 13.59 1.50
N SER A 50 8.56 13.54 0.31
CA SER A 50 8.39 14.69 -0.57
C SER A 50 7.51 15.79 0.05
N ALA A 51 7.72 17.03 -0.39
CA ALA A 51 6.86 18.15 -0.02
C ALA A 51 5.40 17.94 -0.47
N THR A 52 5.20 17.34 -1.64
CA THR A 52 3.86 17.03 -2.17
C THR A 52 3.08 16.12 -1.23
N PHE A 53 3.69 15.01 -0.81
CA PHE A 53 3.00 14.05 0.07
C PHE A 53 2.81 14.60 1.49
N LYS A 54 3.76 15.42 1.99
CA LYS A 54 3.60 16.13 3.27
C LYS A 54 2.43 17.11 3.24
N ARG A 55 2.35 17.97 2.21
CA ARG A 55 1.23 18.91 2.03
C ARG A 55 -0.11 18.21 1.87
N LEU A 56 -0.13 17.06 1.20
CA LEU A 56 -1.32 16.22 1.10
C LEU A 56 -1.79 15.77 2.49
N CYS A 57 -0.88 15.23 3.31
CA CYS A 57 -1.21 14.82 4.68
C CYS A 57 -1.69 16.00 5.53
N GLU A 58 -1.06 17.17 5.41
CA GLU A 58 -1.46 18.40 6.11
C GLU A 58 -2.89 18.84 5.71
N ALA A 59 -3.19 18.87 4.41
CA ALA A 59 -4.51 19.24 3.89
C ALA A 59 -5.61 18.26 4.31
N LEU A 60 -5.25 17.00 4.55
CA LEU A 60 -6.15 15.96 5.03
C LEU A 60 -6.14 15.82 6.56
N GLU A 61 -5.41 16.65 7.29
CA GLU A 61 -5.23 16.53 8.75
C GLU A 61 -4.79 15.11 9.17
N THR A 62 -4.00 14.46 8.32
CA THR A 62 -3.54 13.08 8.50
C THR A 62 -2.15 13.06 9.11
N GLU A 63 -1.99 12.36 10.24
CA GLU A 63 -0.70 12.23 10.90
C GLU A 63 0.21 11.27 10.12
N LYS A 64 1.35 11.76 9.63
CA LYS A 64 2.33 10.93 8.93
C LYS A 64 3.43 10.46 9.89
N ALA A 65 3.40 9.18 10.23
CA ALA A 65 4.43 8.55 11.06
C ALA A 65 5.46 7.81 10.19
N ARG A 66 6.74 7.94 10.55
CA ARG A 66 7.82 7.15 9.95
C ARG A 66 7.95 5.82 10.68
N THR A 67 8.03 4.72 9.96
CA THR A 67 8.41 3.44 10.54
C THR A 67 9.90 3.48 10.87
N SER A 68 10.26 3.70 12.13
CA SER A 68 11.65 3.57 12.58
C SER A 68 12.05 2.09 12.62
N ALA A 69 13.35 1.81 12.50
CA ALA A 69 13.91 0.46 12.65
C ALA A 69 13.53 -0.22 13.99
N TYR A 70 13.07 0.57 14.98
CA TYR A 70 12.71 0.12 16.32
C TYR A 70 11.22 -0.23 16.50
N HIS A 71 10.34 0.03 15.53
CA HIS A 71 8.92 -0.42 15.57
C HIS A 71 8.55 -1.32 14.38
N PRO A 72 9.23 -2.48 14.21
CA PRO A 72 8.97 -3.43 13.13
C PRO A 72 7.54 -3.99 13.13
N GLN A 73 6.79 -3.87 14.23
CA GLN A 73 5.39 -4.27 14.28
C GLN A 73 4.47 -3.38 13.42
N SER A 74 4.78 -2.08 13.29
CA SER A 74 3.92 -1.13 12.57
C SER A 74 4.03 -1.29 11.06
N ASN A 75 5.25 -1.48 10.52
CA ASN A 75 5.43 -1.78 9.09
C ASN A 75 5.28 -3.28 8.78
N GLY A 76 5.51 -4.15 9.77
CA GLY A 76 5.60 -5.59 9.53
C GLY A 76 4.34 -6.20 8.93
N ILE A 77 3.15 -5.64 9.21
CA ILE A 77 1.90 -6.09 8.59
C ILE A 77 1.88 -5.75 7.09
N ALA A 78 2.26 -4.52 6.74
CA ALA A 78 2.34 -4.11 5.33
C ALA A 78 3.42 -4.90 4.57
N GLU A 79 4.59 -5.13 5.19
CA GLU A 79 5.67 -5.93 4.62
C GLU A 79 5.28 -7.40 4.42
N ARG A 80 4.67 -8.04 5.44
CA ARG A 80 4.18 -9.43 5.33
C ARG A 80 3.11 -9.56 4.25
N CYS A 81 2.19 -8.61 4.18
CA CYS A 81 1.17 -8.60 3.15
C CYS A 81 1.80 -8.44 1.75
N ALA A 82 2.72 -7.50 1.59
CA ALA A 82 3.43 -7.28 0.33
C ALA A 82 4.23 -8.53 -0.11
N LYS A 83 4.88 -9.22 0.85
CA LYS A 83 5.56 -10.49 0.60
C LYS A 83 4.59 -11.56 0.10
N THR A 84 3.48 -11.77 0.81
CA THR A 84 2.47 -12.77 0.45
C THR A 84 1.84 -12.46 -0.92
N LEU A 85 1.59 -11.17 -1.21
CA LEU A 85 1.08 -10.74 -2.51
C LEU A 85 2.05 -11.08 -3.63
N LYS A 86 3.35 -10.81 -3.45
CA LYS A 86 4.39 -11.15 -4.44
C LYS A 86 4.48 -12.66 -4.67
N GLU A 87 4.38 -13.47 -3.63
CA GLU A 87 4.39 -14.94 -3.73
C GLU A 87 3.17 -15.45 -4.53
N ARG A 88 1.96 -14.97 -4.22
CA ARG A 88 0.75 -15.32 -4.99
C ARG A 88 0.82 -14.84 -6.43
N LEU A 89 1.32 -13.63 -6.66
CA LEU A 89 1.52 -13.09 -8.00
C LEU A 89 2.46 -13.96 -8.83
N LYS A 90 3.57 -14.44 -8.25
CA LYS A 90 4.49 -15.36 -8.94
C LYS A 90 3.77 -16.63 -9.39
N LEU A 91 2.89 -17.20 -8.56
CA LEU A 91 2.10 -18.37 -8.93
C LEU A 91 1.12 -18.07 -10.07
N HIS A 92 0.42 -16.93 -10.03
CA HIS A 92 -0.53 -16.55 -11.09
C HIS A 92 0.13 -16.14 -12.41
N CYS A 93 1.44 -15.82 -12.40
CA CYS A 93 2.17 -15.34 -13.55
C CYS A 93 3.22 -16.34 -14.06
N GLN A 94 3.19 -17.61 -13.62
CA GLN A 94 4.18 -18.62 -14.03
C GLN A 94 4.28 -18.78 -15.55
N ASP A 95 3.13 -18.76 -16.24
CA ASP A 95 3.07 -18.99 -17.70
C ASP A 95 2.98 -17.71 -18.54
N ASP A 96 2.73 -16.55 -17.90
CA ASP A 96 2.60 -15.27 -18.58
C ASP A 96 2.84 -14.11 -17.60
N THR A 97 4.09 -13.63 -17.61
CA THR A 97 4.61 -12.57 -16.75
C THR A 97 4.27 -11.17 -17.24
N GLY A 98 3.79 -11.02 -18.49
CA GLY A 98 3.53 -9.72 -19.10
C GLY A 98 2.29 -9.01 -18.55
N GLN A 99 1.39 -9.75 -17.89
CA GLN A 99 0.09 -9.24 -17.42
C GLN A 99 -0.04 -9.20 -15.89
N TRP A 100 1.08 -9.15 -15.16
CA TRP A 100 1.07 -9.14 -13.69
C TRP A 100 0.27 -7.95 -13.12
N ASP A 101 0.28 -6.83 -13.83
CA ASP A 101 -0.41 -5.58 -13.52
C ASP A 101 -1.93 -5.69 -13.66
N HIS A 102 -2.45 -6.63 -14.45
CA HIS A 102 -3.87 -6.98 -14.46
C HIS A 102 -4.18 -8.11 -13.46
N LYS A 103 -3.27 -9.08 -13.34
CA LYS A 103 -3.46 -10.27 -12.51
C LYS A 103 -3.33 -10.01 -11.01
N HIS A 104 -2.68 -8.92 -10.59
CA HIS A 104 -2.52 -8.58 -9.17
C HIS A 104 -3.85 -8.42 -8.44
N ILE A 105 -4.93 -8.05 -9.14
CA ILE A 105 -6.26 -7.91 -8.54
C ILE A 105 -6.80 -9.26 -8.07
N TYR A 106 -6.53 -10.36 -8.81
CA TYR A 106 -6.94 -11.71 -8.39
C TYR A 106 -6.12 -12.20 -7.18
N ALA A 107 -4.81 -11.93 -7.19
CA ALA A 107 -3.96 -12.24 -6.04
C ALA A 107 -4.40 -11.43 -4.79
N LEU A 108 -4.77 -10.16 -4.98
CA LEU A 108 -5.27 -9.28 -3.93
C LEU A 108 -6.65 -9.69 -3.44
N MET A 109 -7.55 -10.12 -4.34
CA MET A 109 -8.85 -10.70 -4.00
C MET A 109 -8.66 -11.90 -3.07
N ALA A 110 -7.76 -12.82 -3.41
CA ALA A 110 -7.47 -13.98 -2.56
C ALA A 110 -6.96 -13.57 -1.16
N LEU A 111 -6.18 -12.49 -1.05
CA LEU A 111 -5.71 -11.98 0.24
C LEU A 111 -6.81 -11.31 1.08
N ARG A 112 -7.78 -10.67 0.44
CA ARG A 112 -8.91 -10.02 1.12
C ARG A 112 -9.88 -11.02 1.75
N PHE A 113 -10.01 -12.20 1.13
CA PHE A 113 -10.92 -13.26 1.60
C PHE A 113 -10.22 -14.38 2.35
N ALA A 114 -8.88 -14.43 2.34
CA ALA A 114 -8.14 -15.37 3.17
C ALA A 114 -8.34 -15.02 4.65
N ARG A 115 -8.56 -16.03 5.50
CA ARG A 115 -8.47 -15.86 6.95
C ARG A 115 -7.07 -15.35 7.27
N HIS A 116 -6.99 -14.15 7.84
CA HIS A 116 -5.75 -13.60 8.35
C HIS A 116 -5.30 -14.49 9.53
N CYS A 117 -4.19 -15.21 9.36
CA CYS A 117 -3.56 -16.01 10.42
C CYS A 117 -3.02 -15.11 11.54
#